data_AF-A0A0F9WX51-F1
#
_entry.id   AF-A0A0F9WX51-F1
#
_cell.length_a   1.000
_cell.length_b   1.000
_cell.length_c   1.000
_cell.angle_alpha   90.00
_cell.angle_beta   90.00
_cell.angle_gamma   90.00
#
_symmetry.space_group_name_H-M   'P 1'
#
loop_
_entity.id
_entity.type
_entity.pdbx_description
1 polymer ?
#
loop_
_entity_poly.entity_id
_entity_poly.type
_entity_poly.pdbx_seq_one_letter_code
_entity_poly.pdbx_strand_id
1 'polypeptide(L)'
;MMIQNLKPAVISAVVVVVLTGLLMGVRLEQLGTGLTVTGAGPDVYWKIAAAAAFMFFFNLFRDHLSALWKALPGMPKTPTTLSDAAEKPLVRRLFWCFLIAAALIWPFMANRGGTDLATLVLIYIMLGLGLNIVVGLAGLLDLGYVGFYAVGAYSYALLAMYFGVGFWTGLIAAGCMAALFGFLLGFPVLRLRGDYLAIVTLGFGEIIRILLNNMTWLTNGPNGIGGIPKPTLFGLEFSRRASEGMQSFHDFVGISYDSSHRVIFLYLLALLLVLITLFVINRLLRMPIGRAWEALREDEIACRSLGINPTAIKLNAFTIGATFAGFAGCFFAARQGFISPESFTFIESAIILAIVVLGGMGSQVGVILAAIIMTVLPEMAREFNEYRMLLFGLMMVLMMIWRPQGLLPMKRPHMELRT
;
A
#
# COMPACT_ATOMS: atom_id res chain seq x y z
N MET A 1 -18.57 13.39 38.97
CA MET A 1 -17.83 13.03 37.73
C MET A 1 -18.41 13.70 36.48
N MET A 2 -19.67 13.50 36.09
CA MET A 2 -20.24 14.14 34.87
C MET A 2 -20.10 15.67 34.79
N ILE A 3 -20.25 16.37 35.92
CA ILE A 3 -20.17 17.84 35.98
C ILE A 3 -18.76 18.35 35.62
N GLN A 4 -17.71 17.57 35.90
CA GLN A 4 -16.32 17.93 35.54
C GLN A 4 -16.07 17.83 34.03
N ASN A 5 -16.77 16.92 33.34
CA ASN A 5 -16.64 16.72 31.90
C ASN A 5 -17.56 17.61 31.05
N LEU A 6 -18.48 18.35 31.68
CA LEU A 6 -19.42 19.22 30.98
C LEU A 6 -18.70 20.36 30.25
N LYS A 7 -17.76 21.04 30.92
CA LYS A 7 -16.98 22.14 30.31
C LYS A 7 -16.20 21.68 29.08
N PRO A 8 -15.35 20.62 29.14
CA PRO A 8 -14.64 20.15 27.96
C PRO A 8 -15.56 19.60 26.86
N ALA A 9 -16.69 18.96 27.22
CA ALA A 9 -17.67 18.49 26.24
C ALA A 9 -18.30 19.65 25.43
N VAL A 10 -18.72 20.72 26.10
CA VAL A 10 -19.26 21.93 25.44
C VAL A 10 -18.21 22.58 24.56
N ILE A 11 -16.98 22.76 25.07
CA ILE A 11 -15.90 23.38 24.30
C ILE A 11 -15.59 22.57 23.04
N SER A 12 -15.47 21.25 23.14
CA SER A 12 -15.22 20.40 21.97
C SER A 12 -16.37 20.43 20.97
N ALA A 13 -17.63 20.43 21.41
CA ALA A 13 -18.79 20.52 20.52
C ALA A 13 -18.84 21.86 19.78
N VAL A 14 -18.58 22.98 20.48
CA VAL A 14 -18.52 24.32 19.88
C VAL A 14 -17.39 24.41 18.87
N VAL A 15 -16.20 23.90 19.20
CA VAL A 15 -15.06 23.87 18.27
C VAL A 15 -15.39 23.09 17.01
N VAL A 16 -16.10 21.96 17.13
CA VAL A 16 -16.54 21.15 15.98
C VAL A 16 -17.56 21.92 15.13
N VAL A 17 -18.56 22.58 15.73
CA VAL A 17 -19.53 23.39 14.99
C VAL A 17 -18.84 24.53 14.24
N VAL A 18 -17.91 25.23 14.89
CA VAL A 18 -17.20 26.37 14.28
C VAL A 18 -16.29 25.90 13.15
N LEU A 19 -15.46 24.87 13.38
CA LEU A 19 -14.52 24.38 12.37
C LEU A 19 -15.25 23.72 11.21
N THR A 20 -16.17 22.80 11.47
CA THR A 20 -16.90 22.07 10.42
C THR A 20 -17.93 22.97 9.73
N GLY A 21 -18.53 23.93 10.43
CA GLY A 21 -19.39 24.95 9.83
C GLY A 21 -18.64 25.87 8.87
N LEU A 22 -17.41 26.27 9.22
CA LEU A 22 -16.58 27.12 8.36
C LEU A 22 -16.05 26.35 7.14
N LEU A 23 -15.71 25.07 7.32
CA LEU A 23 -15.20 24.21 6.24
C LEU A 23 -16.29 23.68 5.31
N MET A 24 -17.46 23.30 5.84
CA MET A 24 -18.49 22.58 5.10
C MET A 24 -19.78 23.38 4.89
N GLY A 25 -20.01 24.44 5.67
CA GLY A 25 -21.24 25.24 5.62
C GLY A 25 -21.32 26.20 4.43
N VAL A 26 -20.21 26.41 3.73
CA VAL A 26 -20.10 27.34 2.60
C VAL A 26 -19.60 26.59 1.38
N ARG A 27 -20.39 26.55 0.31
CA ARG A 27 -20.00 25.98 -0.98
C ARG A 27 -19.99 27.07 -2.05
N LEU A 28 -18.92 27.08 -2.85
CA LEU A 28 -18.84 27.93 -4.03
C LEU A 28 -19.44 27.18 -5.20
N GLU A 29 -20.56 27.67 -5.71
CA GLU A 29 -21.23 27.09 -6.87
C GLU A 29 -20.98 27.98 -8.08
N GLN A 30 -20.48 27.37 -9.16
CA GLN A 30 -20.10 28.06 -10.38
C GLN A 30 -21.32 28.15 -11.30
N LEU A 31 -21.91 29.35 -11.38
CA LEU A 31 -23.02 29.67 -12.27
C LEU A 31 -22.48 30.50 -13.45
N GLY A 32 -22.16 29.83 -14.55
CA GLY A 32 -21.56 30.45 -15.73
C GLY A 32 -20.10 30.88 -15.48
N THR A 33 -19.82 32.18 -15.59
CA THR A 33 -18.47 32.76 -15.41
C THR A 33 -18.24 33.37 -14.03
N GLY A 34 -19.23 33.34 -13.12
CA GLY A 34 -19.13 33.87 -11.76
C GLY A 34 -19.19 32.78 -10.69
N LEU A 35 -18.49 33.00 -9.57
CA LEU A 35 -18.58 32.17 -8.37
C LEU A 35 -19.62 32.80 -7.44
N THR A 36 -20.67 32.05 -7.10
CA THR A 36 -21.67 32.47 -6.11
C THR A 36 -21.51 31.65 -4.83
N VAL A 37 -21.60 32.32 -3.68
CA VAL A 37 -21.52 31.68 -2.38
C VAL A 37 -22.90 31.12 -2.04
N THR A 38 -23.04 29.81 -2.10
CA THR A 38 -24.26 29.10 -1.70
C THR A 38 -24.06 28.47 -0.33
N GLY A 39 -25.07 28.60 0.54
CA GLY A 39 -25.10 27.86 1.80
C GLY A 39 -25.19 26.36 1.54
N ALA A 40 -24.55 25.54 2.38
CA ALA A 40 -24.59 24.09 2.22
C ALA A 40 -26.03 23.53 2.32
N GLY A 41 -26.28 22.38 1.69
CA GLY A 41 -27.60 21.73 1.75
C GLY A 41 -28.00 21.30 3.18
N PRO A 42 -29.30 21.06 3.45
CA PRO A 42 -29.81 20.62 4.76
C PRO A 42 -29.09 19.39 5.33
N ASP A 43 -28.66 18.49 4.45
CA ASP A 43 -27.93 17.27 4.80
C ASP A 43 -26.58 17.54 5.47
N VAL A 44 -25.92 18.64 5.09
CA VAL A 44 -24.61 19.03 5.63
C VAL A 44 -24.76 19.62 7.03
N TYR A 45 -25.79 20.45 7.26
CA TYR A 45 -26.09 20.98 8.59
C TYR A 45 -26.50 19.88 9.57
N TRP A 46 -27.23 18.86 9.10
CA TRP A 46 -27.55 17.70 9.92
C TRP A 46 -26.30 16.90 10.33
N LYS A 47 -25.34 16.74 9.41
CA LYS A 47 -24.04 16.09 9.70
C LYS A 47 -23.20 16.90 10.69
N ILE A 48 -23.18 18.23 10.57
CA ILE A 48 -22.49 19.12 11.53
C ILE A 48 -23.12 18.98 12.92
N ALA A 49 -24.46 19.00 13.00
CA ALA A 49 -25.17 18.82 14.25
C ALA A 49 -24.93 17.42 14.87
N ALA A 50 -24.93 16.37 14.05
CA ALA A 50 -24.63 15.00 14.50
C ALA A 50 -23.18 14.86 15.00
N ALA A 51 -22.21 15.46 14.32
CA ALA A 51 -20.80 15.44 14.73
C ALA A 51 -20.59 16.21 16.05
N ALA A 52 -21.25 17.36 16.20
CA ALA A 52 -21.21 18.15 17.43
C ALA A 52 -21.87 17.41 18.62
N ALA A 53 -23.02 16.78 18.39
CA ALA A 53 -23.71 15.96 19.38
C ALA A 53 -22.85 14.74 19.77
N PHE A 54 -22.25 14.06 18.79
CA PHE A 54 -21.36 12.94 19.04
C PHE A 54 -20.17 13.36 19.91
N MET A 55 -19.48 14.44 19.57
CA MET A 55 -18.33 14.94 20.34
C MET A 55 -18.72 15.41 21.74
N PHE A 56 -19.90 16.01 21.89
CA PHE A 56 -20.46 16.38 23.19
C PHE A 56 -20.69 15.15 24.06
N PHE A 57 -21.43 14.15 23.57
CA PHE A 57 -21.74 12.95 24.34
C PHE A 57 -20.50 12.08 24.57
N PHE A 58 -19.62 11.94 23.58
CA PHE A 58 -18.39 11.18 23.72
C PHE A 58 -17.49 11.75 24.83
N ASN A 59 -17.31 13.07 24.90
CA ASN A 59 -16.53 13.68 25.99
C ASN A 59 -17.28 13.69 27.33
N LEU A 60 -18.60 13.82 27.33
CA LEU A 60 -19.40 13.76 28.55
C LEU A 60 -19.29 12.37 29.23
N PHE A 61 -19.32 11.31 28.41
CA PHE A 61 -19.31 9.92 28.88
C PHE A 61 -17.94 9.25 28.82
N ARG A 62 -16.87 9.95 28.42
CA ARG A 62 -15.54 9.38 28.20
C ARG A 62 -15.06 8.49 29.35
N ASP A 63 -15.25 8.94 30.60
CA ASP A 63 -14.81 8.20 31.78
C ASP A 63 -15.64 6.93 32.01
N HIS A 64 -16.97 7.00 31.81
CA HIS A 64 -17.85 5.84 31.89
C HIS A 64 -17.60 4.85 30.76
N LEU A 65 -17.38 5.36 29.54
CA LEU A 65 -17.02 4.54 28.40
C LEU A 65 -15.72 3.80 28.70
N SER A 66 -14.71 4.48 29.24
CA SER A 66 -13.41 3.89 29.62
C SER A 66 -13.52 2.88 30.78
N ALA A 67 -14.39 3.14 31.75
CA ALA A 67 -14.64 2.25 32.87
C ALA A 67 -15.39 0.99 32.42
N LEU A 68 -16.40 1.16 31.57
CA LEU A 68 -17.14 0.07 30.93
C LEU A 68 -16.22 -0.75 30.00
N TRP A 69 -15.30 -0.09 29.31
CA TRP A 69 -14.29 -0.75 28.47
C TRP A 69 -13.29 -1.57 29.29
N LYS A 70 -12.89 -1.08 30.47
CA LYS A 70 -12.06 -1.84 31.42
C LYS A 70 -12.83 -2.97 32.11
N ALA A 71 -14.16 -2.83 32.24
CA ALA A 71 -15.04 -3.82 32.84
C ALA A 71 -15.52 -4.89 31.85
N LEU A 72 -15.38 -4.66 30.54
CA LEU A 72 -15.55 -5.72 29.54
C LEU A 72 -14.49 -6.80 29.80
N PRO A 73 -14.89 -8.09 29.89
CA PRO A 73 -13.90 -9.16 29.95
C PRO A 73 -13.01 -9.02 28.72
N GLY A 74 -11.70 -8.91 28.95
CA GLY A 74 -10.73 -8.94 27.85
C GLY A 74 -11.05 -10.13 26.95
N MET A 75 -10.95 -9.96 25.63
CA MET A 75 -11.28 -11.01 24.65
C MET A 75 -10.80 -12.36 25.18
N PRO A 76 -11.66 -13.40 25.20
CA PRO A 76 -11.28 -14.70 25.72
C PRO A 76 -9.95 -15.07 25.08
N LYS A 77 -8.90 -15.25 25.91
CA LYS A 77 -7.60 -15.71 25.43
C LYS A 77 -7.92 -16.94 24.59
N THR A 78 -7.52 -16.92 23.32
CA THR A 78 -7.76 -18.01 22.38
C THR A 78 -7.49 -19.32 23.09
N PRO A 79 -8.45 -20.27 23.14
CA PRO A 79 -8.30 -21.49 23.90
C PRO A 79 -6.97 -22.14 23.51
N THR A 80 -6.14 -22.43 24.50
CA THR A 80 -4.75 -22.90 24.36
C THR A 80 -4.64 -24.13 23.46
N THR A 81 -5.70 -24.94 23.39
CA THR A 81 -5.80 -26.12 22.53
C THR A 81 -5.82 -25.79 21.02
N LEU A 82 -6.37 -24.64 20.61
CA LEU A 82 -6.34 -24.18 19.22
C LEU A 82 -5.02 -23.46 18.88
N SER A 83 -4.38 -22.80 19.85
CA SER A 83 -3.05 -22.21 19.62
C SER A 83 -1.98 -23.28 19.44
N ASP A 84 -2.02 -24.35 20.24
CA ASP A 84 -1.05 -25.44 20.16
C ASP A 84 -1.21 -26.28 18.87
N ALA A 85 -2.45 -26.40 18.37
CA ALA A 85 -2.71 -27.03 17.08
C ALA A 85 -2.26 -26.16 15.89
N ALA A 86 -2.41 -24.83 15.99
CA ALA A 86 -1.98 -23.88 14.96
C ALA A 86 -0.44 -23.77 14.83
N GLU A 87 0.31 -24.09 15.90
CA GLU A 87 1.77 -24.12 15.87
C GLU A 87 2.36 -25.33 15.16
N LYS A 88 1.56 -26.40 14.93
CA LYS A 88 2.03 -27.55 14.17
C LYS A 88 2.39 -27.14 12.73
N PRO A 89 3.58 -27.51 12.23
CA PRO A 89 4.05 -27.07 10.91
C PRO A 89 3.15 -27.54 9.77
N LEU A 90 2.45 -28.67 9.96
CA LEU A 90 1.51 -29.22 8.99
C LEU A 90 0.22 -28.39 8.92
N VAL A 91 -0.38 -28.02 10.06
CA VAL A 91 -1.60 -27.19 10.13
C VAL A 91 -1.32 -25.79 9.55
N ARG A 92 -0.17 -25.21 9.88
CA ARG A 92 0.27 -23.93 9.30
C ARG A 92 0.42 -24.00 7.78
N ARG A 93 1.04 -25.06 7.24
CA ARG A 93 1.16 -25.24 5.78
C ARG A 93 -0.22 -25.40 5.14
N LEU A 94 -1.10 -26.20 5.74
CA LEU A 94 -2.46 -26.41 5.23
C LEU A 94 -3.26 -25.10 5.20
N PHE A 95 -3.14 -24.27 6.23
CA PHE A 95 -3.76 -22.95 6.30
C PHE A 95 -3.29 -22.02 5.17
N TRP A 96 -1.98 -21.96 4.91
CA TRP A 96 -1.44 -21.17 3.79
C TRP A 96 -1.90 -21.73 2.43
N CYS A 97 -1.91 -23.04 2.25
CA CYS A 97 -2.45 -23.67 1.04
C CYS A 97 -3.93 -23.34 0.84
N PHE A 98 -4.73 -23.37 1.91
CA PHE A 98 -6.13 -22.98 1.86
C PHE A 98 -6.32 -21.52 1.47
N LEU A 99 -5.54 -20.59 2.05
CA LEU A 99 -5.61 -19.17 1.68
C LEU A 99 -5.24 -18.92 0.21
N ILE A 100 -4.21 -19.60 -0.30
CA ILE A 100 -3.80 -19.51 -1.71
C ILE A 100 -4.90 -20.08 -2.62
N ALA A 101 -5.49 -21.22 -2.26
CA ALA A 101 -6.59 -21.81 -3.00
C ALA A 101 -7.82 -20.89 -3.01
N ALA A 102 -8.18 -20.29 -1.87
CA ALA A 102 -9.27 -19.33 -1.77
C ALA A 102 -9.01 -18.09 -2.66
N ALA A 103 -7.79 -17.56 -2.65
CA ALA A 103 -7.41 -16.45 -3.53
C ALA A 103 -7.49 -16.84 -5.02
N LEU A 104 -7.10 -18.06 -5.37
CA LEU A 104 -7.17 -18.56 -6.76
C LEU A 104 -8.63 -18.70 -7.26
N ILE A 105 -9.55 -19.09 -6.37
CA ILE A 105 -10.97 -19.33 -6.70
C ILE A 105 -11.78 -18.02 -6.68
N TRP A 106 -11.38 -17.03 -5.87
CA TRP A 106 -12.05 -15.74 -5.74
C TRP A 106 -12.50 -15.06 -7.06
N PRO A 107 -11.65 -14.91 -8.10
CA PRO A 107 -12.02 -14.18 -9.31
C PRO A 107 -13.13 -14.86 -10.13
N PHE A 108 -13.38 -16.15 -9.91
CA PHE A 108 -14.44 -16.91 -10.57
C PHE A 108 -15.80 -16.77 -9.87
N MET A 109 -15.80 -16.37 -8.59
CA MET A 109 -17.02 -16.17 -7.80
C MET A 109 -17.41 -14.69 -7.70
N ALA A 110 -16.42 -13.79 -7.73
CA ALA A 110 -16.64 -12.36 -7.54
C ALA A 110 -17.11 -11.66 -8.83
N ASN A 111 -17.88 -10.57 -8.65
CA ASN A 111 -18.24 -9.68 -9.75
C ASN A 111 -17.00 -8.93 -10.27
N ARG A 112 -17.03 -8.46 -11.52
CA ARG A 112 -15.96 -7.73 -12.21
C ARG A 112 -15.34 -6.62 -11.35
N GLY A 113 -16.17 -5.80 -10.69
CA GLY A 113 -15.68 -4.73 -9.81
C GLY A 113 -14.91 -5.26 -8.59
N GLY A 114 -15.37 -6.37 -7.99
CA GLY A 114 -14.69 -7.02 -6.88
C GLY A 114 -13.35 -7.62 -7.28
N THR A 115 -13.26 -8.23 -8.46
CA THR A 115 -11.99 -8.78 -8.98
C THR A 115 -11.01 -7.67 -9.35
N ASP A 116 -11.50 -6.56 -9.91
CA ASP A 116 -10.68 -5.38 -10.21
C ASP A 116 -10.13 -4.73 -8.94
N LEU A 117 -10.96 -4.54 -7.91
CA LEU A 117 -10.52 -4.07 -6.60
C LEU A 117 -9.52 -5.04 -5.96
N ALA A 118 -9.79 -6.35 -5.99
CA ALA A 118 -8.88 -7.34 -5.41
C ALA A 118 -7.52 -7.35 -6.14
N THR A 119 -7.51 -7.08 -7.45
CA THR A 119 -6.27 -6.89 -8.22
C THR A 119 -5.52 -5.64 -7.74
N LEU A 120 -6.22 -4.58 -7.34
CA LEU A 120 -5.59 -3.36 -6.80
C LEU A 120 -5.00 -3.63 -5.42
N VAL A 121 -5.71 -4.37 -4.56
CA VAL A 121 -5.19 -4.86 -3.28
C VAL A 121 -3.88 -5.64 -3.48
N LEU A 122 -3.79 -6.52 -4.48
CA LEU A 122 -2.57 -7.27 -4.78
C LEU A 122 -1.39 -6.38 -5.16
N ILE A 123 -1.62 -5.26 -5.86
CA ILE A 123 -0.58 -4.27 -6.16
C ILE A 123 -0.05 -3.64 -4.87
N TYR A 124 -0.95 -3.20 -3.97
CA TYR A 124 -0.54 -2.63 -2.68
C TYR A 124 0.10 -3.65 -1.75
N ILE A 125 -0.28 -4.93 -1.83
CA ILE A 125 0.44 -6.01 -1.14
C ILE A 125 1.87 -6.09 -1.66
N MET A 126 2.08 -6.08 -2.97
CA MET A 126 3.42 -6.13 -3.57
C MET A 126 4.28 -4.93 -3.18
N LEU A 127 3.71 -3.72 -3.24
CA LEU A 127 4.36 -2.48 -2.81
C LEU A 127 4.71 -2.50 -1.32
N GLY A 128 3.75 -2.88 -0.47
CA GLY A 128 3.95 -2.99 0.96
C GLY A 128 5.02 -4.02 1.32
N LEU A 129 5.02 -5.19 0.66
CA LEU A 129 6.04 -6.22 0.88
C LEU A 129 7.43 -5.75 0.43
N GLY A 130 7.53 -5.02 -0.68
CA GLY A 130 8.78 -4.42 -1.15
C GLY A 130 9.32 -3.36 -0.20
N LEU A 131 8.47 -2.43 0.26
CA LEU A 131 8.85 -1.40 1.24
C LEU A 131 9.19 -2.02 2.61
N ASN A 132 8.53 -3.11 3.00
CA ASN A 132 8.82 -3.82 4.24
C ASN A 132 10.24 -4.42 4.27
N ILE A 133 10.91 -4.60 3.13
CA ILE A 133 12.34 -4.97 3.11
C ILE A 133 13.19 -3.81 3.64
N VAL A 134 12.91 -2.59 3.18
CA VAL A 134 13.69 -1.39 3.52
C VAL A 134 13.37 -0.92 4.94
N VAL A 135 12.09 -0.70 5.22
CA VAL A 135 11.62 -0.17 6.52
C VAL A 135 11.57 -1.27 7.57
N GLY A 136 11.00 -2.41 7.22
CA GLY A 136 10.74 -3.50 8.17
C GLY A 136 11.97 -4.32 8.51
N LEU A 137 12.81 -4.68 7.54
CA LEU A 137 13.98 -5.53 7.81
C LEU A 137 15.23 -4.71 8.07
N ALA A 138 15.56 -3.75 7.19
CA ALA A 138 16.78 -2.96 7.31
C ALA A 138 16.65 -1.73 8.25
N GLY A 139 15.43 -1.36 8.67
CA GLY A 139 15.19 -0.25 9.61
C GLY A 139 15.39 1.14 8.99
N LEU A 140 15.30 1.26 7.67
CA LEU A 140 15.52 2.49 6.92
C LEU A 140 14.18 3.11 6.56
N LEU A 141 13.94 4.35 6.99
CA LEU A 141 12.68 5.04 6.69
C LEU A 141 12.71 5.61 5.26
N ASP A 142 11.84 5.08 4.40
CA ASP A 142 11.72 5.50 2.99
C ASP A 142 10.32 6.09 2.74
N LEU A 143 10.24 7.42 2.74
CA LEU A 143 9.03 8.17 2.39
C LEU A 143 8.90 8.40 0.87
N GLY A 144 9.97 8.12 0.13
CA GLY A 144 10.10 8.34 -1.31
C GLY A 144 9.72 7.16 -2.17
N TYR A 145 9.21 6.07 -1.58
CA TYR A 145 9.02 4.79 -2.24
C TYR A 145 8.19 4.87 -3.53
N VAL A 146 7.24 5.82 -3.59
CA VAL A 146 6.45 6.10 -4.80
C VAL A 146 7.31 6.49 -6.02
N GLY A 147 8.51 7.05 -5.82
CA GLY A 147 9.44 7.35 -6.90
C GLY A 147 9.90 6.10 -7.65
N PHE A 148 10.21 5.01 -6.93
CA PHE A 148 10.58 3.74 -7.55
C PHE A 148 9.41 3.08 -8.27
N TYR A 149 8.21 3.23 -7.70
CA TYR A 149 6.96 2.81 -8.33
C TYR A 149 6.71 3.56 -9.64
N ALA A 150 6.91 4.88 -9.66
CA ALA A 150 6.83 5.72 -10.86
C ALA A 150 7.86 5.33 -11.91
N VAL A 151 9.14 5.16 -11.51
CA VAL A 151 10.21 4.72 -12.42
C VAL A 151 9.85 3.41 -13.10
N GLY A 152 9.33 2.42 -12.38
CA GLY A 152 8.88 1.16 -12.98
C GLY A 152 7.73 1.32 -13.97
N ALA A 153 6.71 2.09 -13.59
CA ALA A 153 5.54 2.35 -14.43
C ALA A 153 5.92 3.05 -15.74
N TYR A 154 6.69 4.14 -15.65
CA TYR A 154 7.15 4.90 -16.82
C TYR A 154 8.17 4.12 -17.64
N SER A 155 9.06 3.34 -17.03
CA SER A 155 10.00 2.49 -17.77
C SER A 155 9.24 1.50 -18.66
N TYR A 156 8.21 0.84 -18.12
CA TYR A 156 7.38 -0.05 -18.93
C TYR A 156 6.60 0.69 -20.02
N ALA A 157 5.92 1.78 -19.65
CA ALA A 157 5.12 2.55 -20.60
C ALA A 157 5.94 3.05 -21.79
N LEU A 158 7.13 3.60 -21.54
CA LEU A 158 8.03 4.09 -22.58
C LEU A 158 8.58 2.94 -23.44
N LEU A 159 9.03 1.84 -22.82
CA LEU A 159 9.56 0.69 -23.56
C LEU A 159 8.49 0.03 -24.44
N ALA A 160 7.27 -0.10 -23.94
CA ALA A 160 6.17 -0.69 -24.69
C ALA A 160 5.72 0.22 -25.85
N MET A 161 5.63 1.54 -25.64
CA MET A 161 5.13 2.47 -26.65
C MET A 161 6.15 2.81 -27.75
N TYR A 162 7.43 3.01 -27.39
CA TYR A 162 8.45 3.41 -28.35
C TYR A 162 9.19 2.22 -28.99
N PHE A 163 9.40 1.15 -28.23
CA PHE A 163 10.19 0.00 -28.69
C PHE A 163 9.35 -1.26 -28.93
N GLY A 164 8.03 -1.22 -28.71
CA GLY A 164 7.14 -2.36 -28.92
C GLY A 164 7.44 -3.56 -28.00
N VAL A 165 8.06 -3.30 -26.85
CA VAL A 165 8.51 -4.37 -25.95
C VAL A 165 7.30 -5.02 -25.26
N GLY A 166 7.24 -6.35 -25.31
CA GLY A 166 6.19 -7.13 -24.66
C GLY A 166 6.17 -6.97 -23.13
N PHE A 167 5.07 -7.36 -22.49
CA PHE A 167 4.88 -7.21 -21.05
C PHE A 167 5.98 -7.89 -20.21
N TRP A 168 6.37 -9.12 -20.55
CA TRP A 168 7.32 -9.90 -19.75
C TRP A 168 8.74 -9.33 -19.76
N THR A 169 9.22 -8.92 -20.92
CA THR A 169 10.51 -8.23 -21.07
C THR A 169 10.45 -6.84 -20.44
N GLY A 170 9.33 -6.13 -20.61
CA GLY A 170 9.05 -4.87 -19.95
C GLY A 170 9.02 -4.96 -18.43
N LEU A 171 8.50 -6.06 -17.86
CA LEU A 171 8.48 -6.32 -16.42
C LEU A 171 9.90 -6.43 -15.85
N ILE A 172 10.76 -7.22 -16.50
CA ILE A 172 12.17 -7.38 -16.08
C ILE A 172 12.90 -6.03 -16.21
N ALA A 173 12.74 -5.34 -17.34
CA ALA A 173 13.37 -4.06 -17.60
C ALA A 173 12.93 -2.99 -16.57
N ALA A 174 11.64 -2.91 -16.26
CA ALA A 174 11.11 -1.99 -15.25
C ALA A 174 11.65 -2.28 -13.84
N GLY A 175 11.76 -3.56 -13.46
CA GLY A 175 12.39 -3.96 -12.21
C GLY A 175 13.87 -3.57 -12.16
N CYS A 176 14.63 -3.82 -13.24
CA CYS A 176 16.03 -3.43 -13.34
C CYS A 176 16.24 -1.91 -13.31
N MET A 177 15.36 -1.14 -13.96
CA MET A 177 15.42 0.32 -13.91
C MET A 177 15.10 0.87 -12.52
N ALA A 178 14.09 0.33 -11.85
CA ALA A 178 13.81 0.70 -10.47
C ALA A 178 14.96 0.31 -9.53
N ALA A 179 15.58 -0.86 -9.73
CA ALA A 179 16.77 -1.29 -9.00
C ALA A 179 17.95 -0.32 -9.21
N LEU A 180 18.19 0.11 -10.45
CA LEU A 180 19.23 1.08 -10.80
C LEU A 180 19.01 2.40 -10.06
N PHE A 181 17.79 2.95 -10.12
CA PHE A 181 17.46 4.18 -9.40
C PHE A 181 17.51 4.00 -7.87
N GLY A 182 17.12 2.83 -7.35
CA GLY A 182 17.27 2.47 -5.95
C GLY A 182 18.73 2.42 -5.50
N PHE A 183 19.61 1.89 -6.34
CA PHE A 183 21.05 1.87 -6.10
C PHE A 183 21.66 3.29 -6.16
N LEU A 184 21.30 4.07 -7.20
CA LEU A 184 21.77 5.43 -7.39
C LEU A 184 21.34 6.35 -6.24
N LEU A 185 20.10 6.22 -5.77
CA LEU A 185 19.61 6.95 -4.60
C LEU A 185 20.26 6.45 -3.31
N GLY A 186 20.39 5.13 -3.16
CA GLY A 186 20.97 4.54 -1.97
C GLY A 186 22.34 5.16 -1.69
N PHE A 187 23.21 5.31 -2.69
CA PHE A 187 24.57 5.81 -2.50
C PHE A 187 24.71 7.13 -1.70
N PRO A 188 24.10 8.27 -2.09
CA PRO A 188 24.16 9.52 -1.33
C PRO A 188 23.40 9.44 0.00
N VAL A 189 22.30 8.69 0.02
CA VAL A 189 21.39 8.61 1.16
C VAL A 189 21.99 7.85 2.35
N LEU A 190 22.95 6.95 2.11
CA LEU A 190 23.65 6.18 3.13
C LEU A 190 24.47 7.01 4.11
N ARG A 191 24.75 8.28 3.78
CA ARG A 191 25.44 9.23 4.68
C ARG A 191 24.51 9.83 5.73
N LEU A 192 23.20 9.66 5.57
CA LEU A 192 22.18 10.24 6.42
C LEU A 192 21.61 9.20 7.38
N ARG A 193 21.08 9.66 8.52
CA ARG A 193 20.51 8.81 9.58
C ARG A 193 19.18 9.37 10.05
N GLY A 194 18.29 8.47 10.48
CA GLY A 194 17.01 8.82 11.09
C GLY A 194 16.14 9.67 10.17
N ASP A 195 15.73 10.84 10.65
CA ASP A 195 14.77 11.69 9.95
C ASP A 195 15.34 12.33 8.68
N TYR A 196 16.66 12.55 8.62
CA TYR A 196 17.30 13.10 7.41
C TYR A 196 17.19 12.14 6.22
N LEU A 197 17.26 10.82 6.49
CA LEU A 197 17.05 9.78 5.50
C LEU A 197 15.61 9.83 4.95
N ALA A 198 14.62 10.05 5.82
CA ALA A 198 13.23 10.19 5.45
C ALA A 198 12.96 11.42 4.56
N ILE A 199 13.55 12.56 4.90
CA ILE A 199 13.37 13.82 4.15
C ILE A 199 13.96 13.70 2.75
N VAL A 200 15.16 13.11 2.61
CA VAL A 200 15.80 12.98 1.29
C VAL A 200 15.10 11.98 0.40
N THR A 201 14.60 10.88 0.95
CA THR A 201 13.78 9.93 0.17
C THR A 201 12.50 10.59 -0.33
N LEU A 202 11.77 11.32 0.53
CA LEU A 202 10.62 12.13 0.12
C LEU A 202 10.98 13.08 -1.02
N GLY A 203 12.07 13.82 -0.86
CA GLY A 203 12.58 14.75 -1.87
C GLY A 203 12.84 14.06 -3.21
N PHE A 204 13.43 12.85 -3.21
CA PHE A 204 13.62 12.08 -4.43
C PHE A 204 12.30 11.67 -5.10
N GLY A 205 11.34 11.14 -4.34
CA GLY A 205 10.03 10.77 -4.90
C GLY A 205 9.38 11.96 -5.59
N GLU A 206 9.47 13.13 -4.97
CA GLU A 206 8.95 14.38 -5.53
C GLU A 206 9.77 14.88 -6.73
N ILE A 207 11.11 14.76 -6.70
CA ILE A 207 11.98 15.08 -7.83
C ILE A 207 11.62 14.21 -9.04
N ILE A 208 11.41 12.90 -8.86
CA ILE A 208 10.99 12.00 -9.94
C ILE A 208 9.64 12.45 -10.50
N ARG A 209 8.66 12.78 -9.65
CA ARG A 209 7.35 13.27 -10.09
C ARG A 209 7.46 14.56 -10.91
N ILE A 210 8.20 15.54 -10.39
CA ILE A 210 8.43 16.83 -11.06
C ILE A 210 9.18 16.62 -12.37
N LEU A 211 10.18 15.74 -12.39
CA LEU A 211 10.92 15.39 -13.60
C LEU A 211 9.98 14.81 -14.66
N LEU A 212 9.16 13.81 -14.31
CA LEU A 212 8.18 13.20 -15.21
C LEU A 212 7.15 14.22 -15.71
N ASN A 213 6.78 15.20 -14.88
CA ASN A 213 5.85 16.26 -15.27
C ASN A 213 6.47 17.30 -16.23
N ASN A 214 7.75 17.64 -16.04
CA ASN A 214 8.45 18.61 -16.87
C ASN A 214 9.02 18.01 -18.17
N MET A 215 9.23 16.70 -18.23
CA MET A 215 9.77 15.98 -19.40
C MET A 215 8.74 15.82 -20.53
N THR A 216 8.20 16.92 -21.03
CA THR A 216 7.16 16.94 -22.08
C THR A 216 7.55 16.20 -23.36
N TRP A 217 8.84 16.19 -23.71
CA TRP A 217 9.34 15.53 -24.91
C TRP A 217 9.35 14.00 -24.85
N LEU A 218 9.42 13.41 -23.65
CA LEU A 218 9.53 11.95 -23.47
C LEU A 218 8.28 11.34 -22.84
N THR A 219 7.73 11.98 -21.81
CA THR A 219 6.63 11.44 -20.99
C THR A 219 5.28 12.06 -21.33
N ASN A 220 5.24 13.02 -22.26
CA ASN A 220 4.12 13.93 -22.53
C ASN A 220 3.72 14.80 -21.31
N GLY A 221 4.56 14.85 -20.27
CA GLY A 221 4.36 15.70 -19.09
C GLY A 221 3.02 15.45 -18.39
N PRO A 222 2.22 16.49 -18.09
CA PRO A 222 0.93 16.34 -17.40
C PRO A 222 -0.12 15.53 -18.19
N ASN A 223 0.01 15.44 -19.52
CA ASN A 223 -0.94 14.69 -20.35
C ASN A 223 -0.83 13.18 -20.14
N GLY A 224 0.29 12.72 -19.56
CA GLY A 224 0.55 11.30 -19.31
C GLY A 224 0.72 10.48 -20.59
N ILE A 225 0.85 9.16 -20.39
CA ILE A 225 1.02 8.19 -21.46
C ILE A 225 -0.19 7.27 -21.45
N GLY A 226 -0.99 7.35 -22.52
CA GLY A 226 -2.14 6.48 -22.76
C GLY A 226 -1.87 5.40 -23.81
N GLY A 227 -2.76 4.41 -23.88
CA GLY A 227 -2.67 3.33 -24.86
C GLY A 227 -1.62 2.27 -24.52
N ILE A 228 -1.21 2.20 -23.25
CA ILE A 228 -0.18 1.24 -22.82
C ILE A 228 -0.68 -0.19 -23.09
N PRO A 229 0.09 -1.01 -23.82
CA PRO A 229 -0.26 -2.39 -24.09
C PRO A 229 -0.53 -3.16 -22.80
N LYS A 230 -1.51 -4.05 -22.87
CA LYS A 230 -1.93 -4.84 -21.70
C LYS A 230 -1.09 -6.11 -21.63
N PRO A 231 -0.96 -6.73 -20.44
CA PRO A 231 -0.26 -8.00 -20.31
C PRO A 231 -0.85 -9.06 -21.24
N THR A 232 0.02 -9.73 -22.00
CA THR A 232 -0.32 -10.86 -22.88
C THR A 232 0.27 -12.14 -22.32
N LEU A 233 -0.38 -13.28 -22.55
CA LEU A 233 0.14 -14.58 -22.15
C LEU A 233 0.95 -15.16 -23.31
N PHE A 234 2.26 -14.90 -23.35
CA PHE A 234 3.19 -15.38 -24.39
C PHE A 234 2.70 -15.14 -25.83
N GLY A 235 2.13 -13.96 -26.10
CA GLY A 235 1.59 -13.59 -27.41
C GLY A 235 0.08 -13.79 -27.57
N LEU A 236 -0.60 -14.38 -26.59
CA LEU A 236 -2.05 -14.46 -26.56
C LEU A 236 -2.66 -13.19 -25.97
N GLU A 237 -3.50 -12.52 -26.76
CA GLU A 237 -4.21 -11.32 -26.33
C GLU A 237 -5.58 -11.64 -25.74
N PHE A 238 -5.93 -10.95 -24.65
CA PHE A 238 -7.27 -11.02 -24.03
C PHE A 238 -8.24 -9.97 -24.62
N SER A 239 -8.13 -9.74 -25.93
CA SER A 239 -8.97 -8.86 -26.74
C SER A 239 -10.01 -9.69 -27.51
N ARG A 240 -11.09 -9.02 -27.98
CA ARG A 240 -12.11 -9.66 -28.83
C ARG A 240 -11.62 -9.89 -30.26
N ARG A 241 -10.70 -9.06 -30.72
CA ARG A 241 -9.98 -9.20 -31.98
C ARG A 241 -8.51 -8.96 -31.66
N ALA A 242 -7.66 -9.94 -31.97
CA ALA A 242 -6.24 -9.79 -31.81
C ALA A 242 -5.70 -8.69 -32.73
N SER A 243 -4.69 -7.97 -32.26
CA SER A 243 -3.87 -7.11 -33.11
C SER A 243 -3.16 -7.95 -34.19
N GLU A 244 -2.85 -7.35 -35.34
CA GLU A 244 -2.23 -8.04 -36.47
C GLU A 244 -1.01 -8.88 -36.04
N GLY A 245 -1.05 -10.19 -36.32
CA GLY A 245 0.02 -11.15 -36.00
C GLY A 245 -0.10 -11.88 -34.65
N MET A 246 -1.06 -11.52 -33.80
CA MET A 246 -1.33 -12.21 -32.53
C MET A 246 -2.61 -13.05 -32.61
N GLN A 247 -2.73 -14.06 -31.74
CA GLN A 247 -3.97 -14.82 -31.58
C GLN A 247 -4.67 -14.41 -30.29
N SER A 248 -6.00 -14.34 -30.31
CA SER A 248 -6.76 -14.07 -29.10
C SER A 248 -6.84 -15.34 -28.24
N PHE A 249 -6.76 -15.18 -26.92
CA PHE A 249 -6.82 -16.30 -25.98
C PHE A 249 -8.12 -17.12 -26.14
N HIS A 250 -9.24 -16.45 -26.38
CA HIS A 250 -10.54 -17.11 -26.52
C HIS A 250 -10.61 -18.00 -27.78
N ASP A 251 -10.01 -17.56 -28.89
CA ASP A 251 -9.90 -18.33 -30.12
C ASP A 251 -8.96 -19.53 -29.96
N PHE A 252 -7.84 -19.36 -29.24
CA PHE A 252 -6.90 -20.44 -28.97
C PHE A 252 -7.50 -21.55 -28.11
N VAL A 253 -8.28 -21.19 -27.08
CA VAL A 253 -8.89 -22.15 -26.15
C VAL A 253 -10.25 -22.66 -26.66
N GLY A 254 -10.84 -22.02 -27.68
CA GLY A 254 -12.16 -22.39 -28.22
C GLY A 254 -13.33 -22.02 -27.30
N ILE A 255 -13.18 -20.97 -26.48
CA ILE A 255 -14.21 -20.51 -25.53
C ILE A 255 -14.85 -19.23 -26.07
N SER A 256 -16.14 -19.02 -25.82
CA SER A 256 -16.83 -17.77 -26.15
C SER A 256 -16.18 -16.56 -25.45
N TYR A 257 -15.95 -15.47 -26.19
CA TYR A 257 -15.36 -14.25 -25.62
C TYR A 257 -16.28 -13.61 -24.56
N ASP A 258 -15.81 -13.56 -23.32
CA ASP A 258 -16.34 -12.69 -22.27
C ASP A 258 -15.27 -11.67 -21.82
N SER A 259 -15.70 -10.43 -21.64
CA SER A 259 -14.91 -9.34 -21.07
C SER A 259 -14.40 -9.62 -19.65
N SER A 260 -15.07 -10.52 -18.92
CA SER A 260 -14.68 -10.95 -17.57
C SER A 260 -13.34 -11.69 -17.56
N HIS A 261 -13.03 -12.49 -18.59
CA HIS A 261 -11.81 -13.29 -18.67
C HIS A 261 -10.54 -12.44 -18.60
N ARG A 262 -10.57 -11.23 -19.17
CA ARG A 262 -9.44 -10.31 -19.09
C ARG A 262 -9.17 -9.84 -17.66
N VAL A 263 -10.22 -9.53 -16.90
CA VAL A 263 -10.07 -9.06 -15.51
C VAL A 263 -9.59 -10.20 -14.62
N ILE A 264 -10.11 -11.41 -14.84
CA ILE A 264 -9.65 -12.63 -14.17
C ILE A 264 -8.17 -12.90 -14.46
N PHE A 265 -7.74 -12.78 -15.72
CA PHE A 265 -6.34 -12.95 -16.10
C PHE A 265 -5.42 -11.95 -15.40
N LEU A 266 -5.78 -10.66 -15.38
CA LEU A 266 -4.99 -9.64 -14.69
C LEU A 266 -4.91 -9.93 -13.18
N TYR A 267 -6.01 -10.37 -12.57
CA TYR A 267 -6.01 -10.78 -11.17
C TYR A 267 -5.06 -11.96 -10.92
N LEU A 268 -5.15 -13.02 -11.72
CA LEU A 268 -4.30 -14.21 -11.59
C LEU A 268 -2.81 -13.87 -11.81
N LEU A 269 -2.52 -12.97 -12.75
CA LEU A 269 -1.18 -12.46 -12.99
C LEU A 269 -0.67 -11.65 -11.78
N ALA A 270 -1.48 -10.75 -11.22
CA ALA A 270 -1.13 -10.03 -9.99
C ALA A 270 -0.87 -10.99 -8.82
N LEU A 271 -1.72 -12.01 -8.67
CA LEU A 271 -1.58 -13.02 -7.63
C LEU A 271 -0.29 -13.81 -7.81
N LEU A 272 0.02 -14.23 -9.04
CA LEU A 272 1.27 -14.90 -9.37
C LEU A 272 2.49 -14.03 -9.00
N LEU A 273 2.48 -12.75 -9.36
CA LEU A 273 3.57 -11.83 -9.01
C LEU A 273 3.72 -11.66 -7.49
N VAL A 274 2.62 -11.55 -6.73
CA VAL A 274 2.66 -11.50 -5.26
C VAL A 274 3.22 -12.79 -4.67
N LEU A 275 2.82 -13.97 -5.19
CA LEU A 275 3.36 -15.26 -4.74
C LEU A 275 4.86 -15.37 -5.03
N ILE A 276 5.32 -14.90 -6.19
CA ILE A 276 6.75 -14.82 -6.52
C ILE A 276 7.46 -13.87 -5.55
N THR A 277 6.92 -12.69 -5.29
CA THR A 277 7.47 -11.73 -4.31
C THR A 277 7.60 -12.36 -2.94
N LEU A 278 6.55 -13.04 -2.44
CA LEU A 278 6.59 -13.74 -1.16
C LEU A 278 7.63 -14.86 -1.15
N PHE A 279 7.73 -15.64 -2.22
CA PHE A 279 8.73 -16.69 -2.35
C PHE A 279 10.16 -16.13 -2.29
N VAL A 280 10.44 -15.08 -3.07
CA VAL A 280 11.75 -14.42 -3.12
C VAL A 280 12.11 -13.81 -1.78
N ILE A 281 11.20 -13.05 -1.15
CA ILE A 281 11.47 -12.43 0.17
C ILE A 281 11.70 -13.51 1.24
N ASN A 282 10.90 -14.57 1.26
CA ASN A 282 11.10 -15.69 2.19
C ASN A 282 12.43 -16.42 1.97
N ARG A 283 12.91 -16.49 0.73
CA ARG A 283 14.23 -17.03 0.42
C ARG A 283 15.34 -16.09 0.89
N LEU A 284 15.21 -14.78 0.63
CA LEU A 284 16.17 -13.75 1.04
C LEU A 284 16.32 -13.67 2.57
N LEU A 285 15.23 -13.77 3.32
CA LEU A 285 15.25 -13.80 4.80
C LEU A 285 16.02 -15.00 5.37
N ARG A 286 16.04 -16.13 4.66
CA ARG A 286 16.80 -17.31 5.07
C ARG A 286 18.27 -17.24 4.69
N MET A 287 18.62 -16.38 3.73
CA MET A 287 19.99 -16.17 3.26
C MET A 287 20.76 -15.22 4.19
N PRO A 288 22.11 -15.20 4.11
CA PRO A 288 22.93 -14.30 4.92
C PRO A 288 22.59 -12.82 4.75
N ILE A 289 22.15 -12.42 3.55
CA ILE A 289 21.74 -11.04 3.24
C ILE A 289 20.57 -10.59 4.12
N GLY A 290 19.53 -11.43 4.26
CA GLY A 290 18.38 -11.12 5.11
C GLY A 290 18.74 -11.00 6.58
N ARG A 291 19.58 -11.92 7.08
CA ARG A 291 20.09 -11.88 8.46
C ARG A 291 20.94 -10.65 8.72
N ALA A 292 21.71 -10.21 7.73
CA ALA A 292 22.51 -8.99 7.83
C ALA A 292 21.64 -7.72 7.87
N TRP A 293 20.50 -7.68 7.16
CA TRP A 293 19.54 -6.57 7.30
C TRP A 293 18.98 -6.49 8.73
N GLU A 294 18.56 -7.64 9.27
CA GLU A 294 18.03 -7.72 10.63
C GLU A 294 19.09 -7.31 11.66
N ALA A 295 20.31 -7.84 11.57
CA ALA A 295 21.40 -7.49 12.49
C ALA A 295 21.75 -6.00 12.44
N LEU A 296 21.81 -5.43 11.23
CA LEU A 296 22.11 -4.01 11.02
C LEU A 296 21.03 -3.10 11.63
N ARG A 297 19.76 -3.51 11.56
CA ARG A 297 18.63 -2.78 12.16
C ARG A 297 18.72 -2.74 13.69
N GLU A 298 19.19 -3.81 14.33
CA GLU A 298 19.32 -3.88 15.79
C GLU A 298 20.52 -3.07 16.29
N ASP A 299 21.71 -3.28 15.72
CA ASP A 299 22.91 -2.54 16.10
C ASP A 299 23.91 -2.42 14.94
N GLU A 300 23.95 -1.23 14.33
CA GLU A 300 24.89 -0.90 13.26
C GLU A 300 26.35 -0.88 13.74
N ILE A 301 26.61 -0.50 14.99
CA ILE A 301 27.97 -0.41 15.55
C ILE A 301 28.53 -1.82 15.78
N ALA A 302 27.72 -2.72 16.33
CA ALA A 302 28.10 -4.12 16.51
C ALA A 302 28.32 -4.84 15.16
N CYS A 303 27.50 -4.56 14.15
CA CYS A 303 27.73 -5.11 12.81
C CYS A 303 29.07 -4.66 12.21
N ARG A 304 29.44 -3.38 12.42
CA ARG A 304 30.71 -2.83 11.96
C ARG A 304 31.92 -3.46 12.66
N SER A 305 31.83 -3.75 13.97
CA SER A 305 32.92 -4.40 14.70
C SER A 305 33.14 -5.86 14.26
N LEU A 306 32.11 -6.51 13.72
CA LEU A 306 32.16 -7.84 13.10
C LEU A 306 32.60 -7.82 11.63
N GLY A 307 32.99 -6.66 11.08
CA GLY A 307 33.46 -6.52 9.70
C GLY A 307 32.35 -6.48 8.63
N ILE A 308 31.08 -6.35 9.02
CA ILE A 308 29.97 -6.20 8.07
C ILE A 308 29.94 -4.76 7.55
N ASN A 309 30.04 -4.58 6.23
CA ASN A 309 29.95 -3.26 5.62
C ASN A 309 28.48 -2.75 5.62
N PRO A 310 28.12 -1.75 6.44
CA PRO A 310 26.75 -1.26 6.55
C PRO A 310 26.26 -0.64 5.23
N THR A 311 27.15 -0.01 4.46
CA THR A 311 26.83 0.65 3.20
C THR A 311 26.32 -0.36 2.19
N ALA A 312 27.02 -1.49 2.02
CA ALA A 312 26.61 -2.54 1.09
C ALA A 312 25.27 -3.18 1.50
N ILE A 313 25.07 -3.43 2.79
CA ILE A 313 23.86 -4.06 3.32
C ILE A 313 22.62 -3.16 3.12
N LYS A 314 22.74 -1.87 3.46
CA LYS A 314 21.67 -0.88 3.25
C LYS A 314 21.38 -0.66 1.76
N LEU A 315 22.41 -0.61 0.92
CA LEU A 315 22.27 -0.44 -0.53
C LEU A 315 21.57 -1.63 -1.18
N ASN A 316 21.87 -2.85 -0.74
CA ASN A 316 21.17 -4.06 -1.17
C ASN A 316 19.69 -4.03 -0.75
N ALA A 317 19.38 -3.53 0.46
CA ALA A 317 17.99 -3.40 0.92
C ALA A 317 17.20 -2.43 0.02
N PHE A 318 17.74 -1.23 -0.24
CA PHE A 318 17.13 -0.24 -1.12
C PHE A 318 16.96 -0.75 -2.55
N THR A 319 18.00 -1.37 -3.11
CA THR A 319 17.97 -1.90 -4.48
C THR A 319 16.88 -2.95 -4.64
N ILE A 320 16.82 -3.95 -3.75
CA ILE A 320 15.83 -5.03 -3.81
C ILE A 320 14.41 -4.50 -3.53
N GLY A 321 14.26 -3.61 -2.55
CA GLY A 321 12.98 -2.96 -2.27
C GLY A 321 12.45 -2.15 -3.46
N ALA A 322 13.32 -1.41 -4.14
CA ALA A 322 13.00 -0.65 -5.33
C ALA A 322 12.64 -1.56 -6.53
N THR A 323 13.30 -2.70 -6.70
CA THR A 323 12.94 -3.69 -7.74
C THR A 323 11.47 -4.11 -7.62
N PHE A 324 11.01 -4.43 -6.41
CA PHE A 324 9.60 -4.81 -6.19
C PHE A 324 8.62 -3.65 -6.43
N ALA A 325 9.02 -2.41 -6.11
CA ALA A 325 8.25 -1.23 -6.49
C ALA A 325 8.15 -1.11 -8.02
N GLY A 326 9.24 -1.39 -8.72
CA GLY A 326 9.31 -1.37 -10.18
C GLY A 326 8.39 -2.40 -10.84
N PHE A 327 8.36 -3.63 -10.32
CA PHE A 327 7.43 -4.67 -10.79
C PHE A 327 5.97 -4.29 -10.56
N ALA A 328 5.65 -3.74 -9.38
CA ALA A 328 4.31 -3.23 -9.09
C ALA A 328 3.93 -2.07 -10.03
N GLY A 329 4.87 -1.17 -10.33
CA GLY A 329 4.71 -0.03 -11.25
C GLY A 329 4.42 -0.46 -12.68
N CYS A 330 5.22 -1.41 -13.20
CA CYS A 330 5.00 -2.00 -14.51
C CYS A 330 3.60 -2.63 -14.62
N PHE A 331 3.24 -3.46 -13.64
CA PHE A 331 1.93 -4.11 -13.64
C PHE A 331 0.78 -3.10 -13.51
N PHE A 332 0.93 -2.06 -12.68
CA PHE A 332 -0.06 -0.99 -12.57
C PHE A 332 -0.26 -0.25 -13.90
N ALA A 333 0.82 0.15 -14.57
CA ALA A 333 0.76 0.81 -15.87
C ALA A 333 0.08 -0.08 -16.93
N ALA A 334 0.45 -1.36 -16.98
CA ALA A 334 -0.12 -2.34 -17.91
C ALA A 334 -1.62 -2.61 -17.65
N ARG A 335 -2.03 -2.59 -16.38
CA ARG A 335 -3.43 -2.76 -15.97
C ARG A 335 -4.26 -1.53 -16.33
N GLN A 336 -3.79 -0.34 -15.95
CA GLN A 336 -4.54 0.91 -16.09
C GLN A 336 -4.62 1.36 -17.55
N GLY A 337 -3.59 1.08 -18.36
CA GLY A 337 -3.52 1.48 -19.78
C GLY A 337 -3.27 2.97 -19.98
N PHE A 338 -3.21 3.75 -18.90
CA PHE A 338 -2.90 5.16 -18.85
C PHE A 338 -2.19 5.47 -17.53
N ILE A 339 -1.10 6.23 -17.59
CA ILE A 339 -0.40 6.74 -16.40
C ILE A 339 -0.08 8.22 -16.55
N SER A 340 -0.17 8.96 -15.45
CA SER A 340 0.23 10.36 -15.36
C SER A 340 1.05 10.62 -14.08
N PRO A 341 1.85 11.70 -14.00
CA PRO A 341 2.67 11.98 -12.83
C PRO A 341 1.86 12.14 -11.54
N GLU A 342 0.61 12.57 -11.64
CA GLU A 342 -0.33 12.74 -10.52
C GLU A 342 -0.75 11.40 -9.90
N SER A 343 -0.57 10.28 -10.62
CA SER A 343 -0.78 8.94 -10.06
C SER A 343 0.29 8.56 -9.02
N PHE A 344 1.41 9.28 -8.97
CA PHE A 344 2.60 8.96 -8.16
C PHE A 344 2.89 10.07 -7.15
N THR A 345 1.91 10.42 -6.32
CA THR A 345 2.05 11.49 -5.32
C THR A 345 2.63 11.00 -4.00
N PHE A 346 3.10 11.95 -3.17
CA PHE A 346 3.50 11.66 -1.78
C PHE A 346 2.42 10.94 -0.97
N ILE A 347 1.13 11.25 -1.20
CA ILE A 347 0.01 10.61 -0.50
C ILE A 347 0.01 9.10 -0.76
N GLU A 348 0.28 8.67 -2.00
CA GLU A 348 0.39 7.25 -2.32
C GLU A 348 1.56 6.58 -1.58
N SER A 349 2.70 7.26 -1.50
CA SER A 349 3.84 6.80 -0.70
C SER A 349 3.49 6.64 0.78
N ALA A 350 2.76 7.61 1.33
CA ALA A 350 2.29 7.58 2.72
C ALA A 350 1.30 6.44 2.98
N ILE A 351 0.43 6.10 2.01
CA ILE A 351 -0.45 4.93 2.08
C ILE A 351 0.35 3.63 2.11
N ILE A 352 1.36 3.49 1.25
CA ILE A 352 2.22 2.29 1.22
C ILE A 352 3.01 2.16 2.53
N LEU A 353 3.55 3.26 3.06
CA LEU A 353 4.20 3.26 4.38
C LEU A 353 3.22 2.90 5.50
N ALA A 354 2.03 3.48 5.47
CA ALA A 354 0.97 3.18 6.44
C ALA A 354 0.62 1.69 6.44
N ILE A 355 0.55 1.04 5.27
CA ILE A 355 0.37 -0.41 5.15
C ILE A 355 1.48 -1.18 5.88
N VAL A 356 2.74 -0.75 5.74
CA VAL A 356 3.87 -1.41 6.40
C VAL A 356 3.85 -1.20 7.92
N VAL A 357 3.62 0.04 8.36
CA VAL A 357 3.56 0.39 9.78
C VAL A 357 2.38 -0.29 10.46
N LEU A 358 1.19 -0.22 9.85
CA LEU A 358 -0.04 -0.84 10.35
C LEU A 358 0.04 -2.37 10.31
N GLY A 359 0.68 -2.95 9.30
CA GLY A 359 0.94 -4.39 9.27
C GLY A 359 1.83 -4.86 10.42
N GLY A 360 2.80 -4.03 10.79
CA GLY A 360 3.85 -4.31 11.75
C GLY A 360 5.18 -4.53 11.04
N MET A 361 6.13 -3.63 11.31
CA MET A 361 7.45 -3.61 10.66
C MET A 361 8.16 -4.98 10.75
N GLY A 362 8.44 -5.58 9.60
CA GLY A 362 9.09 -6.89 9.49
C GLY A 362 8.12 -8.07 9.34
N SER A 363 6.81 -7.88 9.51
CA SER A 363 5.81 -8.96 9.38
C SER A 363 5.17 -9.00 8.00
N GLN A 364 5.46 -10.04 7.21
CA GLN A 364 4.84 -10.22 5.89
C GLN A 364 3.32 -10.40 5.96
N VAL A 365 2.83 -11.20 6.93
CA VAL A 365 1.39 -11.48 7.09
C VAL A 365 0.63 -10.23 7.52
N GLY A 366 1.24 -9.46 8.42
CA GLY A 366 0.70 -8.18 8.87
C GLY A 366 0.55 -7.20 7.70
N VAL A 367 1.57 -7.07 6.86
CA VAL A 367 1.55 -6.21 5.66
C VAL A 367 0.44 -6.62 4.69
N ILE A 368 0.23 -7.92 4.46
CA ILE A 368 -0.85 -8.41 3.59
C ILE A 368 -2.22 -8.01 4.13
N LEU A 369 -2.48 -8.24 5.43
CA LEU A 369 -3.74 -7.87 6.07
C LEU A 369 -3.96 -6.36 6.07
N ALA A 370 -2.90 -5.59 6.36
CA ALA A 370 -2.94 -4.15 6.32
C ALA A 370 -3.27 -3.65 4.91
N ALA A 371 -2.63 -4.16 3.86
CA ALA A 371 -2.94 -3.78 2.49
C ALA A 371 -4.42 -4.04 2.13
N ILE A 372 -4.96 -5.21 2.52
CA ILE A 372 -6.39 -5.52 2.33
C ILE A 372 -7.27 -4.47 3.01
N ILE A 373 -7.03 -4.18 4.28
CA ILE A 373 -7.84 -3.23 5.05
C ILE A 373 -7.71 -1.81 4.49
N MET A 374 -6.48 -1.36 4.27
CA MET A 374 -6.14 0.00 3.83
C MET A 374 -6.63 0.29 2.41
N THR A 375 -6.83 -0.73 1.58
CA THR A 375 -7.36 -0.60 0.24
C THR A 375 -8.88 -0.77 0.18
N VAL A 376 -9.43 -1.79 0.85
CA VAL A 376 -10.88 -2.10 0.79
C VAL A 376 -11.70 -1.07 1.56
N LEU A 377 -11.25 -0.65 2.74
CA LEU A 377 -12.03 0.21 3.62
C LEU A 377 -12.32 1.59 3.01
N PRO A 378 -11.34 2.29 2.40
CA PRO A 378 -11.62 3.53 1.68
C PRO A 378 -12.53 3.36 0.47
N GLU A 379 -12.50 2.21 -0.22
CA GLU A 379 -13.43 1.94 -1.33
C GLU A 379 -14.85 1.71 -0.83
N MET A 380 -15.03 0.99 0.29
CA MET A 380 -16.34 0.87 0.92
C MET A 380 -16.87 2.22 1.42
N ALA A 381 -15.97 3.09 1.88
CA ALA A 381 -16.30 4.45 2.29
C ALA A 381 -16.39 5.45 1.13
N ARG A 382 -16.33 5.00 -0.13
CA ARG A 382 -16.36 5.86 -1.33
C ARG A 382 -17.63 6.71 -1.43
N GLU A 383 -18.75 6.23 -0.90
CA GLU A 383 -20.00 7.00 -0.80
C GLU A 383 -19.86 8.25 0.08
N PHE A 384 -18.83 8.28 0.95
CA PHE A 384 -18.45 9.38 1.83
C PHE A 384 -17.19 10.10 1.32
N ASN A 385 -17.14 10.42 0.02
CA ASN A 385 -15.96 10.89 -0.71
C ASN A 385 -15.15 12.02 0.01
N GLU A 386 -15.83 12.95 0.68
CA GLU A 386 -15.20 14.04 1.46
C GLU A 386 -14.50 13.57 2.74
N TYR A 387 -14.95 12.46 3.34
CA TYR A 387 -14.44 11.95 4.62
C TYR A 387 -13.42 10.82 4.47
N ARG A 388 -13.09 10.39 3.24
CA ARG A 388 -12.18 9.27 2.98
C ARG A 388 -10.83 9.45 3.67
N MET A 389 -10.24 10.64 3.55
CA MET A 389 -8.93 10.96 4.14
C MET A 389 -9.01 11.07 5.68
N LEU A 390 -10.14 11.55 6.21
CA LEU A 390 -10.40 11.61 7.65
C LEU A 390 -10.50 10.20 8.25
N LEU A 391 -11.27 9.31 7.61
CA LEU A 391 -11.42 7.91 8.02
C LEU A 391 -10.09 7.17 8.00
N PHE A 392 -9.28 7.39 6.96
CA PHE A 392 -7.92 6.87 6.87
C PHE A 392 -7.05 7.32 8.05
N GLY A 393 -6.99 8.62 8.31
CA GLY A 393 -6.20 9.18 9.42
C GLY A 393 -6.69 8.69 10.79
N LEU A 394 -8.00 8.62 10.98
CA LEU A 394 -8.62 8.11 12.20
C LEU A 394 -8.29 6.63 12.42
N MET A 395 -8.34 5.80 11.38
CA MET A 395 -7.96 4.39 11.45
C MET A 395 -6.48 4.23 11.86
N MET A 396 -5.58 5.04 11.30
CA MET A 396 -4.17 5.04 11.68
C MET A 396 -3.96 5.41 13.16
N VAL A 397 -4.64 6.46 13.64
CA VAL A 397 -4.55 6.88 15.05
C VAL A 397 -5.11 5.80 15.97
N LEU A 398 -6.30 5.27 15.68
CA LEU A 398 -6.91 4.21 16.49
C LEU A 398 -6.01 2.97 16.56
N MET A 399 -5.41 2.61 15.44
CA MET A 399 -4.51 1.46 15.37
C MET A 399 -3.22 1.70 16.17
N MET A 400 -2.63 2.89 16.12
CA MET A 400 -1.47 3.25 16.95
C MET A 400 -1.81 3.22 18.45
N ILE A 401 -3.04 3.56 18.85
CA ILE A 401 -3.50 3.50 20.23
C ILE A 401 -3.70 2.04 20.69
N TRP A 402 -4.32 1.19 19.87
CA TRP A 402 -4.68 -0.18 20.27
C TRP A 402 -3.58 -1.22 20.04
N ARG A 403 -2.74 -1.03 19.03
CA ARG A 403 -1.73 -2.00 18.59
C ARG A 403 -0.48 -1.27 18.04
N PRO A 404 0.35 -0.66 18.90
CA PRO A 404 1.50 0.15 18.46
C PRO A 404 2.58 -0.64 17.69
N GLN A 405 2.56 -1.97 17.74
CA GLN A 405 3.52 -2.84 17.05
C GLN A 405 3.04 -3.34 15.67
N GLY A 406 1.84 -2.98 15.22
CA GLY A 406 1.22 -3.60 14.03
C GLY A 406 0.03 -4.49 14.35
N LEU A 407 -0.73 -4.85 13.31
CA LEU A 407 -1.80 -5.85 13.38
C LEU A 407 -1.26 -7.23 13.80
N LEU A 408 -0.15 -7.65 13.17
CA LEU A 408 0.52 -8.92 13.45
C LEU A 408 2.03 -8.68 13.56
N PRO A 409 2.56 -8.32 14.73
CA PRO A 409 3.98 -8.10 14.90
C PRO A 409 4.78 -9.37 14.62
N MET A 410 6.00 -9.19 14.12
CA MET A 410 6.91 -10.29 13.86
C MET A 410 7.32 -10.97 15.17
N LYS A 411 6.91 -12.23 15.37
CA LYS A 411 7.38 -13.06 16.50
C LYS A 411 8.77 -13.58 16.19
N ARG A 412 9.76 -13.17 16.99
CA ARG A 412 11.15 -13.60 16.88
C ARG A 412 11.39 -14.79 17.82
N PRO A 413 12.04 -15.88 17.37
CA PRO A 413 12.58 -16.87 18.29
C PRO A 413 13.77 -16.23 19.01
N HIS A 414 13.54 -15.71 20.20
CA HIS A 414 14.64 -15.33 21.09
C HIS A 414 15.30 -16.62 21.57
N MET A 415 16.51 -16.90 21.08
CA MET A 415 17.37 -17.89 21.72
C MET A 415 17.90 -17.26 22.99
N GLU A 416 17.19 -17.44 24.10
CA GLU A 416 17.75 -17.20 25.42
C GLU A 416 18.86 -18.23 25.64
N LEU A 417 20.10 -17.74 25.72
CA LEU A 417 21.20 -18.58 26.17
C LEU A 417 20.87 -18.99 27.61
N ARG A 418 20.70 -20.30 27.85
CA ARG A 418 20.75 -20.83 29.22
C ARG A 418 22.16 -20.61 29.75
N THR A 419 22.39 -19.45 30.36
CA THR A 419 23.51 -19.19 31.26
C THR A 419 23.39 -20.01 32.53
#